data_AF-A0AAU5ZQX9-F1
#
_entry.id   AF-A0AAU5ZQX9-F1
#
_cell.length_a   1.000
_cell.length_b   1.000
_cell.length_c   1.000
_cell.angle_alpha   90.00
_cell.angle_beta   90.00
_cell.angle_gamma   90.00
#
_symmetry.space_group_name_H-M   'P 1'
#
loop_
_entity.id
_entity.type
_entity.pdbx_description
1 polymer ?
#
loop_
_entity_poly.entity_id
_entity_poly.type
_entity_poly.pdbx_seq_one_letter_code
_entity_poly.pdbx_strand_id
1 'polypeptide(L)' 'MTATHALSPVAHCSLAQVKASLNDGGAVPTIYSAAVGKGRDHMWIGAVDGLRINQYLYDFEPGGVKTRHAA' A
#
# COMPACT_ATOMS: atom_id res chain seq x y z
N MET A 1 -6.47 -21.94 0.23
CA MET A 1 -6.36 -21.73 -1.23
C MET A 1 -5.43 -20.55 -1.44
N THR A 2 -4.28 -20.76 -2.06
CA THR A 2 -3.29 -19.70 -2.28
C THR A 2 -3.57 -19.08 -3.63
N ALA A 3 -3.95 -17.81 -3.65
CA ALA A 3 -4.28 -17.08 -4.86
C ALA A 3 -2.98 -16.70 -5.60
N THR A 4 -2.42 -17.60 -6.40
CA THR A 4 -1.32 -17.29 -7.32
C THR A 4 -1.86 -16.46 -8.48
N HIS A 5 -1.97 -15.13 -8.31
CA HIS A 5 -2.43 -14.24 -9.37
C HIS A 5 -1.25 -13.77 -10.23
N ALA A 6 -1.26 -14.24 -11.49
CA ALA A 6 -0.63 -13.76 -12.73
C ALA A 6 0.39 -12.61 -12.68
N LEU A 7 1.38 -12.64 -11.78
CA LEU A 7 2.61 -11.86 -11.90
C LEU A 7 3.57 -12.62 -12.83
N SER A 8 3.17 -12.77 -14.09
CA SER A 8 4.13 -13.20 -15.11
C SER A 8 4.92 -11.97 -15.56
N PRO A 9 6.25 -12.07 -15.78
CA PRO A 9 7.06 -10.96 -16.29
C PRO A 9 6.57 -10.39 -17.64
N VAL A 10 5.61 -11.06 -18.31
CA VAL A 10 5.06 -10.68 -19.62
C VAL A 10 3.60 -10.20 -19.54
N ALA A 11 2.92 -10.33 -18.41
CA ALA A 11 1.53 -9.93 -18.23
C ALA A 11 1.36 -9.18 -16.91
N HIS A 12 1.33 -7.85 -16.98
CA HIS A 12 1.02 -7.02 -15.82
C HIS A 12 -0.48 -7.13 -15.50
N CYS A 13 -0.82 -7.42 -14.23
CA CYS A 13 -2.19 -7.26 -13.78
C CYS A 13 -2.56 -5.77 -13.74
N SER A 14 -3.75 -5.43 -14.22
CA SER A 14 -4.33 -4.12 -13.92
C SER A 14 -4.60 -4.00 -12.42
N LEU A 15 -4.60 -2.77 -11.92
CA LEU A 15 -4.98 -2.49 -10.54
C LEU A 15 -6.40 -3.01 -10.22
N ALA A 16 -7.31 -2.99 -11.18
CA ALA A 16 -8.68 -3.50 -11.02
C ALA A 16 -8.69 -5.03 -10.78
N GLN A 17 -7.90 -5.78 -11.55
CA GLN A 17 -7.79 -7.24 -11.38
C GLN A 17 -7.19 -7.60 -10.03
N VAL A 18 -6.15 -6.87 -9.59
CA VAL A 18 -5.55 -7.07 -8.26
C VAL A 18 -6.56 -6.77 -7.15
N LYS A 19 -7.35 -5.70 -7.28
CA LYS A 19 -8.39 -5.39 -6.29
C LYS A 19 -9.48 -6.46 -6.23
N ALA A 20 -9.93 -6.95 -7.38
CA ALA A 20 -10.94 -7.99 -7.44
C ALA A 20 -10.43 -9.30 -6.82
N SER A 21 -9.18 -9.69 -7.08
CA SER A 21 -8.60 -10.90 -6.52
C SER A 21 -8.33 -10.83 -5.03
N LEU A 22 -7.97 -9.66 -4.50
CA LEU A 22 -7.78 -9.44 -3.07
C LEU A 22 -9.10 -9.32 -2.29
N ASN A 23 -10.22 -9.15 -2.99
CA ASN A 23 -11.57 -9.09 -2.43
C ASN A 23 -12.34 -10.40 -2.69
N ASP A 24 -11.66 -11.55 -2.61
CA ASP A 24 -12.23 -12.89 -2.90
C ASP A 24 -13.03 -13.50 -1.73
N GLY A 25 -13.26 -12.74 -0.65
CA GLY A 25 -13.92 -13.21 0.57
C GLY A 25 -13.02 -14.07 1.47
N GLY A 26 -11.73 -14.20 1.13
CA GLY A 26 -10.72 -14.88 1.94
C GLY A 26 -10.16 -14.03 3.08
N ALA A 27 -8.94 -14.37 3.51
CA ALA A 27 -8.24 -13.60 4.53
C ALA A 27 -7.90 -12.18 4.04
N VAL A 28 -7.94 -11.21 4.95
CA VAL A 28 -7.57 -9.83 4.63
C VAL A 28 -6.13 -9.80 4.10
N PRO A 29 -5.88 -9.16 2.94
CA PRO A 29 -4.54 -9.04 2.38
C PRO A 29 -3.57 -8.40 3.38
N THR A 30 -2.41 -9.02 3.57
CA THR A 30 -1.34 -8.48 4.42
C THR A 30 -0.35 -7.69 3.57
N ILE A 31 -0.07 -6.45 3.96
CA ILE A 31 0.99 -5.64 3.37
C ILE A 31 2.27 -5.86 4.17
N TYR A 32 3.29 -6.47 3.56
CA TYR A 32 4.58 -6.72 4.21
C TYR A 32 5.53 -5.53 4.18
N SER A 33 5.52 -4.75 3.09
CA SER A 33 6.41 -3.62 2.89
C SER A 33 5.74 -2.53 2.07
N ALA A 34 5.97 -1.28 2.46
CA ALA A 34 5.64 -0.11 1.65
C ALA A 34 6.90 0.73 1.46
N ALA A 35 7.08 1.29 0.28
CA ALA A 35 8.21 2.16 -0.04
C ALA A 35 7.69 3.49 -0.59
N VAL A 36 8.30 4.58 -0.12
CA VAL A 36 8.12 5.93 -0.69
C VAL A 36 9.43 6.29 -1.38
N GLY A 37 9.35 6.60 -2.67
CA GLY A 37 10.49 6.98 -3.49
C GLY A 37 10.19 8.25 -4.25
N LYS A 38 11.25 9.02 -4.56
CA LYS A 38 11.17 10.14 -5.48
C LYS A 38 11.71 9.76 -6.86
N GLY A 39 11.19 10.43 -7.89
CA GLY A 39 11.76 10.40 -9.23
C GLY A 39 13.11 11.11 -9.32
N ARG A 40 13.67 11.17 -10.54
CA ARG A 40 14.96 11.83 -10.80
C ARG A 40 14.83 13.34 -10.95
N ASP A 41 13.68 13.81 -11.41
CA ASP A 41 13.61 15.11 -12.08
C ASP A 41 13.51 16.29 -11.10
N HIS A 42 13.02 16.05 -9.88
CA HIS A 42 12.82 17.08 -8.87
C HIS A 42 13.24 16.64 -7.46
N MET A 43 13.69 17.62 -6.68
CA MET A 43 14.02 17.45 -5.27
C MET A 43 12.73 17.34 -4.45
N TRP A 44 12.68 16.38 -3.54
CA TRP A 44 11.66 16.31 -2.52
C TRP A 44 12.20 16.96 -1.25
N ILE A 45 11.50 17.99 -0.77
CA ILE A 45 11.77 18.61 0.53
C ILE A 45 10.51 18.42 1.38
N GLY A 46 10.59 17.61 2.42
CA GLY A 46 9.49 17.36 3.34
C GLY A 46 9.59 15.99 4.02
N ALA A 47 8.70 15.76 4.98
CA ALA A 47 8.51 14.46 5.63
C ALA A 47 7.26 13.75 5.08
N VAL A 48 7.22 12.43 5.21
CA VAL A 48 5.95 11.70 5.14
C VAL A 48 5.27 11.88 6.49
N ASP A 49 4.29 12.78 6.55
CA ASP A 49 3.53 13.08 7.77
C ASP A 49 2.43 12.03 8.02
N GLY A 50 1.93 11.40 6.95
CA GLY A 50 0.91 10.36 7.03
C GLY A 50 1.03 9.33 5.92
N LEU A 51 0.90 8.05 6.28
CA LEU A 51 0.74 6.94 5.33
C LEU A 51 -0.64 6.32 5.54
N ARG A 52 -1.48 6.27 4.50
CA ARG A 52 -2.77 5.58 4.57
C ARG A 52 -2.68 4.22 3.88
N ILE A 53 -2.99 3.16 4.61
CA ILE A 53 -3.19 1.81 4.07
C ILE A 53 -4.62 1.40 4.42
N ASN A 54 -5.44 1.18 3.40
CA ASN A 54 -6.86 0.87 3.55
C ASN A 54 -7.57 1.93 4.43
N GLN A 55 -8.27 1.49 5.48
CA GLN A 55 -8.95 2.33 6.48
C GLN A 55 -8.05 2.81 7.63
N TYR A 56 -6.73 2.62 7.57
CA TYR A 56 -5.81 3.05 8.63
C TYR A 56 -4.86 4.13 8.14
N LEU A 57 -4.82 5.24 8.86
CA LEU A 57 -3.83 6.31 8.72
C LEU A 57 -2.74 6.10 9.79
N TYR A 58 -1.49 5.98 9.35
CA TYR A 58 -0.30 5.97 10.17
C TYR A 58 0.26 7.38 10.18
N ASP A 59 0.02 8.08 11.28
CA ASP A 59 0.32 9.48 11.55
C ASP A 59 1.70 9.57 12.23
N PHE A 60 2.69 10.15 11.53
CA PHE A 60 4.09 10.15 11.93
C PHE A 60 4.40 11.37 12.78
N GLU A 61 4.55 11.16 14.08
CA GLU A 61 4.66 12.25 15.05
C GLU A 61 6.02 12.22 15.76
N PRO A 62 6.47 13.32 16.38
CA PRO A 62 7.75 13.35 17.09
C PRO A 62 7.90 12.27 18.18
N GLY A 63 6.78 11.83 18.77
CA GLY A 63 6.75 10.78 19.80
C GLY A 63 6.57 9.36 19.26
N GLY A 64 6.51 9.16 17.94
CA GLY A 64 6.28 7.88 17.29
C GLY A 64 5.05 7.88 16.37
N VAL A 65 4.72 6.70 15.83
CA VAL A 65 3.62 6.55 14.87
C VAL A 65 2.30 6.30 15.61
N LYS A 66 1.27 7.10 15.31
CA LYS A 66 -0.09 6.89 15.81
C LYS A 66 -0.95 6.28 14.70
N THR A 67 -1.66 5.20 14.99
CA THR A 67 -2.63 4.65 14.03
C THR A 67 -4.02 5.20 14.30
N ARG A 68 -4.66 5.75 13.26
CA ARG A 68 -6.04 6.26 13.27
C ARG A 68 -6.88 5.47 12.28
N HIS A 69 -8.15 5.23 12.61
CA HIS A 69 -9.11 4.80 11.61
C HIS A 69 -9.47 6.01 10.75
N ALA A 70 -9.23 5.94 9.44
CA ALA A 70 -9.66 6.95 8.51
C ALA A 70 -11.20 6.88 8.39
N ALA A 71 -11.86 8.02 8.62
CA ALA A 71 -13.30 8.16 8.39
C ALA A 71 -13.67 7.94 6.92
#